data_AF-A0A968DIH5-F1
#
_entry.id   AF-A0A968DIH5-F1
#
_cell.length_a   1.000
_cell.length_b   1.000
_cell.length_c   1.000
_cell.angle_alpha   90.00
_cell.angle_beta   90.00
_cell.angle_gamma   90.00
#
_symmetry.space_group_name_H-M   'P 1'
#
loop_
_entity.id
_entity.type
_entity.pdbx_description
1 polymer ?
#
loop_
_entity_poly.entity_id
_entity_poly.type
_entity_poly.pdbx_seq_one_letter_code
_entity_poly.pdbx_strand_id
1 'polypeptide(L)'
;VYLLAMFLWSISAFMSVSGLVEVLPWFRIMVISPIVMMLAIFYFVQTLLFQRSQWFILVILYGLISSYLILFTDLLLSYAYLDQNGALIYEFSPLVYIIASIGYFLMIYSLVKLVRGMQETESPDQRNRFRYLIIGLGITVIASAVNFTALGRYPIDIAANAITAILISYAIMRYHLLDIRLVIRAGLAYSLMTTILGILYYLIITVFVNLFQFMSGSELLFASVVVALLTGIFLNQLRERAQTAIDRIFYRQRYNAGIMLQEISQTTATVLDLDKITGLILDAVVDTIHVLQAAIYIKNLQKEDYQVIAFSSPENLRMINFRLEHPVVRWLTEYKQVLYKHQLSDSPYFKSLWGRERDDIDEFGVELFIPLIAKNELVGILVIGQKKMNQHYTNDDVLTLTTLANQTAIAIENARLYDDLENTFVETVVTLANAIDLRDTYTSNHSQQIATLAAEVANRMGLDEKEIDAVYWGGLLHDIGKIGIPDSILQKPGKLNEKEWELMRRHPALGAELVSKIKRLQHIAPIIGSSHEMYDGSGYPEGLKGDEIPIGARIVTVVDAYSAMIDKR
;
A
#
# COMPACT_ATOMS: atom_id res chain seq x y z
N VAL A 1 -0.69 -11.22 32.04
CA VAL A 1 -0.48 -11.94 33.32
C VAL A 1 0.98 -12.31 33.53
N TYR A 2 1.59 -13.14 32.68
CA TYR A 2 3.00 -13.54 32.81
C TYR A 2 3.97 -12.35 33.01
N LEU A 3 3.92 -11.35 32.10
CA LEU A 3 4.78 -10.17 32.20
C LEU A 3 4.54 -9.34 33.47
N LEU A 4 3.29 -9.26 33.94
CA LEU A 4 2.94 -8.57 35.18
C LEU A 4 3.53 -9.29 36.39
N ALA A 5 3.48 -10.62 36.40
CA ALA A 5 4.07 -11.43 37.46
C ALA A 5 5.62 -11.32 37.46
N MET A 6 6.26 -11.28 36.30
CA MET A 6 7.70 -11.00 36.19
C MET A 6 8.08 -9.61 36.75
N PHE A 7 7.27 -8.60 36.45
CA PHE A 7 7.46 -7.25 36.96
C PHE A 7 7.31 -7.20 38.49
N LEU A 8 6.26 -7.84 39.03
CA LEU A 8 6.04 -7.96 40.46
C LEU A 8 7.19 -8.71 41.15
N TRP A 9 7.70 -9.77 40.53
CA TRP A 9 8.88 -10.48 41.03
C TRP A 9 10.09 -9.56 41.15
N SER A 10 10.38 -8.81 40.09
CA SER A 10 11.55 -7.93 40.01
C SER A 10 11.48 -6.77 41.02
N ILE A 11 10.31 -6.13 41.14
CA ILE A 11 10.09 -5.08 42.15
C ILE A 11 10.20 -5.66 43.55
N SER A 12 9.56 -6.79 43.80
CA SER A 12 9.55 -7.38 45.14
C SER A 12 10.95 -7.82 45.58
N ALA A 13 11.74 -8.38 44.66
CA ALA A 13 13.14 -8.71 44.91
C ALA A 13 13.96 -7.45 45.26
N PHE A 14 13.78 -6.36 44.53
CA PHE A 14 14.43 -5.09 44.83
C PHE A 14 14.01 -4.55 46.21
N MET A 15 12.70 -4.51 46.48
CA MET A 15 12.16 -4.01 47.75
C MET A 15 12.67 -4.81 48.94
N SER A 16 12.73 -6.14 48.82
CA SER A 16 13.25 -7.04 49.87
C SER A 16 14.74 -6.85 50.19
N VAL A 17 15.54 -6.33 49.25
CA VAL A 17 16.99 -6.12 49.44
C VAL A 17 17.35 -4.64 49.64
N SER A 18 16.41 -3.72 49.36
CA SER A 18 16.66 -2.27 49.40
C SER A 18 16.90 -1.68 50.80
N GLY A 19 16.44 -2.36 51.86
CA GLY A 19 16.43 -1.81 53.22
C GLY A 19 15.45 -0.65 53.46
N LEU A 20 14.62 -0.30 52.46
CA LEU A 20 13.67 0.83 52.53
C LEU A 20 12.33 0.47 53.19
N VAL A 21 12.01 -0.82 53.25
CA VAL A 21 10.69 -1.33 53.66
C VAL A 21 10.83 -2.61 54.46
N GLU A 22 9.73 -3.02 55.13
CA GLU A 22 9.66 -4.33 55.78
C GLU A 22 9.88 -5.46 54.76
N VAL A 23 10.84 -6.35 55.05
CA VAL A 23 11.31 -7.37 54.12
C VAL A 23 10.27 -8.45 53.88
N LEU A 24 9.60 -8.91 54.95
CA LEU A 24 8.74 -10.10 54.92
C LEU A 24 7.54 -10.00 53.96
N PRO A 25 6.74 -8.93 53.93
CA PRO A 25 5.60 -8.82 53.01
C PRO A 25 6.04 -8.82 51.53
N TRP A 26 7.10 -8.09 51.21
CA TRP A 26 7.64 -8.04 49.85
C TRP A 26 8.28 -9.36 49.45
N PHE A 27 8.94 -10.06 50.38
CA PHE A 27 9.50 -11.37 50.10
C PHE A 27 8.40 -12.41 49.82
N ARG A 28 7.25 -12.34 50.50
CA ARG A 28 6.07 -13.18 50.18
C ARG A 28 5.55 -12.93 48.76
N ILE A 29 5.45 -11.67 48.34
CA ILE A 29 5.03 -11.31 46.97
C ILE A 29 6.05 -11.82 45.94
N MET A 30 7.35 -11.73 46.26
CA MET A 30 8.42 -12.29 45.44
C MET A 30 8.25 -13.80 45.26
N VAL A 31 7.97 -14.55 46.33
CA VAL A 31 7.83 -16.03 46.28
C VAL A 31 6.58 -16.50 45.54
N ILE A 32 5.50 -15.71 45.51
CA ILE A 32 4.27 -16.05 44.77
C ILE A 32 4.40 -15.81 43.28
N SER A 33 5.16 -14.79 42.90
CA SER A 33 5.26 -14.36 41.50
C SER A 33 5.68 -15.50 40.53
N PRO A 34 6.66 -16.38 40.87
CA PRO A 34 6.98 -17.55 40.07
C PRO A 34 5.82 -18.53 39.90
N ILE A 35 4.99 -18.73 40.93
CA ILE A 35 3.81 -19.60 40.84
C ILE A 35 2.82 -19.02 39.84
N VAL A 36 2.53 -17.71 39.94
CA VAL A 36 1.65 -17.02 38.99
C VAL A 36 2.21 -17.08 37.57
N MET A 37 3.54 -16.95 37.40
CA MET A 37 4.20 -17.10 36.09
C MET A 37 4.01 -18.51 35.51
N MET A 38 4.21 -19.56 36.31
CA MET A 38 4.03 -20.96 35.90
C MET A 38 2.58 -21.24 35.47
N LEU A 39 1.60 -20.73 36.22
CA LEU A 39 0.18 -20.83 35.88
C LEU A 39 -0.16 -20.08 34.59
N ALA A 40 0.37 -18.87 34.42
CA ALA A 40 0.16 -18.06 33.23
C ALA A 40 0.72 -18.75 31.97
N ILE A 41 1.92 -19.36 32.06
CA ILE A 41 2.51 -20.15 30.98
C ILE A 41 1.65 -21.38 30.68
N PHE A 42 1.20 -22.10 31.71
CA PHE A 42 0.33 -23.26 31.53
C PHE A 42 -0.93 -22.90 30.74
N TYR A 43 -1.64 -21.85 31.18
CA TYR A 43 -2.85 -21.39 30.50
C TYR A 43 -2.56 -20.92 29.07
N PHE A 44 -1.48 -20.15 28.89
CA PHE A 44 -1.08 -19.66 27.58
C PHE A 44 -0.83 -20.80 26.58
N VAL A 45 -0.13 -21.87 26.98
CA VAL A 45 0.11 -23.03 26.10
C VAL A 45 -1.19 -23.76 25.75
N GLN A 46 -2.13 -23.89 26.70
CA GLN A 46 -3.45 -24.49 26.41
C GLN A 46 -4.24 -23.67 25.39
N THR A 47 -4.31 -22.34 25.57
CA THR A 47 -4.98 -21.43 24.63
C THR A 47 -4.32 -21.47 23.26
N LEU A 48 -3.00 -21.45 23.23
CA LEU A 48 -2.19 -21.50 22.02
C LEU A 48 -2.43 -22.78 21.18
N LEU A 49 -2.61 -23.92 21.84
CA LEU A 49 -2.87 -25.20 21.18
C LEU A 49 -4.37 -25.48 20.95
N PHE A 50 -5.26 -24.53 21.28
CA PHE A 50 -6.71 -24.71 21.27
C PHE A 50 -7.20 -25.96 22.03
N GLN A 51 -6.43 -26.43 23.01
CA GLN A 51 -6.76 -27.60 23.83
C GLN A 51 -7.20 -27.12 25.22
N ARG A 52 -8.37 -27.56 25.68
CA ARG A 52 -8.75 -27.41 27.10
C ARG A 52 -8.18 -28.57 27.90
N SER A 53 -7.30 -28.28 28.86
CA SER A 53 -6.84 -29.28 29.80
C SER A 53 -7.96 -29.67 30.79
N GLN A 54 -8.15 -30.97 30.99
CA GLN A 54 -9.03 -31.53 32.03
C GLN A 54 -8.62 -31.10 33.46
N TRP A 55 -7.36 -30.70 33.65
CA TRP A 55 -6.82 -30.29 34.94
C TRP A 55 -7.02 -28.79 35.25
N PHE A 56 -7.72 -28.05 34.39
CA PHE A 56 -7.82 -26.58 34.49
C PHE A 56 -8.29 -26.08 35.87
N ILE A 57 -9.33 -26.69 36.43
CA ILE A 57 -9.88 -26.31 37.75
C ILE A 57 -8.86 -26.61 38.86
N LEU A 58 -8.21 -27.77 38.80
CA LEU A 58 -7.21 -28.18 39.80
C LEU A 58 -5.98 -27.27 39.78
N VAL A 59 -5.56 -26.81 38.61
CA VAL A 59 -4.45 -25.86 38.45
C VAL A 59 -4.79 -24.48 39.04
N ILE A 60 -6.03 -24.01 38.87
CA ILE A 60 -6.49 -22.76 39.50
C ILE A 60 -6.55 -22.91 41.02
N LEU A 61 -7.12 -24.01 41.52
CA LEU A 61 -7.19 -24.28 42.96
C LEU A 61 -5.79 -24.35 43.58
N TYR A 62 -4.85 -25.02 42.92
CA TYR A 62 -3.44 -25.02 43.32
C TYR A 62 -2.89 -23.59 43.41
N GLY A 63 -3.14 -22.75 42.40
CA GLY A 63 -2.70 -21.35 42.40
C GLY A 63 -3.27 -20.52 43.55
N LEU A 64 -4.57 -20.66 43.83
CA LEU A 64 -5.24 -19.94 44.93
C LEU A 64 -4.75 -20.41 46.29
N ILE A 65 -4.68 -21.73 46.50
CA ILE A 65 -4.24 -22.32 47.78
C ILE A 65 -2.77 -21.96 48.04
N SER A 66 -1.89 -22.13 47.07
CA SER A 66 -0.47 -21.78 47.23
C SER A 66 -0.28 -20.28 47.49
N SER A 67 -0.99 -19.41 46.76
CA SER A 67 -0.93 -17.96 47.00
C SER A 67 -1.42 -17.59 48.40
N TYR A 68 -2.52 -18.19 48.86
CA TYR A 68 -3.04 -17.95 50.21
C TYR A 68 -2.05 -18.38 51.29
N LEU A 69 -1.50 -19.59 51.16
CA LEU A 69 -0.53 -20.12 52.12
C LEU A 69 0.73 -19.24 52.18
N ILE A 70 1.22 -18.72 51.04
CA ILE A 70 2.44 -17.89 51.04
C ILE A 70 2.16 -16.48 51.57
N LEU A 71 1.02 -15.86 51.25
CA LEU A 71 0.72 -14.49 51.70
C LEU A 71 0.37 -14.42 53.19
N PHE A 72 -0.46 -15.35 53.65
CA PHE A 72 -1.20 -15.18 54.90
C PHE A 72 -0.79 -16.15 55.99
N THR A 73 0.15 -17.08 55.73
CA THR A 73 0.59 -18.06 56.74
C THR A 73 2.11 -18.11 56.84
N ASP A 74 2.61 -18.46 58.03
CA ASP A 74 4.04 -18.69 58.29
C ASP A 74 4.46 -20.14 57.99
N LEU A 75 3.53 -20.94 57.42
CA LEU A 75 3.71 -22.37 57.18
C LEU A 75 4.77 -22.68 56.11
N LEU A 76 4.96 -21.74 55.18
CA LEU A 76 5.88 -21.85 54.04
C LEU A 76 7.12 -20.99 54.23
N LEU A 77 6.97 -19.80 54.81
CA LEU A 77 8.04 -18.84 55.04
C LEU A 77 8.01 -18.44 56.51
N SER A 78 8.97 -18.93 57.28
CA SER A 78 9.01 -18.72 58.73
C SER A 78 9.51 -17.33 59.09
N TYR A 79 10.56 -16.84 58.42
CA TYR A 79 11.04 -15.47 58.54
C TYR A 79 11.82 -15.05 57.28
N ALA A 80 11.89 -13.74 57.07
CA ALA A 80 12.75 -13.10 56.08
C ALA A 80 13.15 -11.71 56.59
N TYR A 81 14.44 -11.44 56.75
CA TYR A 81 14.97 -10.16 57.21
C TYR A 81 16.35 -9.86 56.60
N LEU A 82 16.76 -8.59 56.64
CA LEU A 82 18.10 -8.15 56.24
C LEU A 82 19.04 -8.16 57.45
N ASP A 83 20.20 -8.80 57.31
CA ASP A 83 21.24 -8.79 58.33
C ASP A 83 22.00 -7.44 58.37
N GLN A 84 22.90 -7.29 59.34
CA GLN A 84 23.68 -6.05 59.52
C GLN A 84 24.64 -5.75 58.36
N ASN A 85 24.91 -6.72 57.49
CA ASN A 85 25.73 -6.58 56.29
C ASN A 85 24.87 -6.38 55.02
N GLY A 86 23.54 -6.25 55.16
CA GLY A 86 22.60 -6.13 54.04
C GLY A 86 22.34 -7.44 53.30
N ALA A 87 22.69 -8.59 53.87
CA ALA A 87 22.38 -9.89 53.30
C ALA A 87 20.97 -10.34 53.71
N LEU A 88 20.21 -10.83 52.74
CA LEU A 88 18.86 -11.33 52.94
C LEU A 88 18.90 -12.73 53.56
N ILE A 89 18.46 -12.86 54.82
CA ILE A 89 18.35 -14.14 55.53
C ILE A 89 16.88 -14.57 55.55
N TYR A 90 16.62 -15.80 55.12
CA TYR A 90 15.27 -16.37 55.07
C TYR A 90 15.30 -17.87 55.32
N GLU A 91 14.19 -18.41 55.80
CA GLU A 91 14.01 -19.85 55.99
C GLU A 91 12.70 -20.33 55.36
N PHE A 92 12.83 -21.27 54.42
CA PHE A 92 11.71 -21.95 53.80
C PHE A 92 11.42 -23.27 54.52
N SER A 93 10.15 -23.50 54.83
CA SER A 93 9.66 -24.80 55.28
C SER A 93 9.76 -25.85 54.16
N PRO A 94 9.96 -27.15 54.46
CA PRO A 94 9.98 -28.22 53.47
C PRO A 94 8.75 -28.26 52.54
N LEU A 95 7.60 -27.72 52.98
CA LEU A 95 6.38 -27.61 52.19
C LEU A 95 6.54 -26.75 50.93
N VAL A 96 7.48 -25.79 50.93
CA VAL A 96 7.77 -24.94 49.75
C VAL A 96 8.25 -25.79 48.57
N TYR A 97 9.07 -26.80 48.82
CA TYR A 97 9.55 -27.69 47.76
C TYR A 97 8.43 -28.51 47.14
N ILE A 98 7.42 -28.91 47.92
CA ILE A 98 6.25 -29.64 47.41
C ILE A 98 5.44 -28.74 46.48
N ILE A 99 5.15 -27.51 46.91
CA ILE A 99 4.42 -26.52 46.10
C ILE A 99 5.21 -26.21 44.82
N ALA A 100 6.50 -25.89 44.95
CA ALA A 100 7.35 -25.59 43.81
C ALA A 100 7.40 -26.76 42.81
N SER A 101 7.49 -28.01 43.29
CA SER A 101 7.53 -29.21 42.44
C SER A 101 6.28 -29.35 41.55
N ILE A 102 5.10 -29.01 42.08
CA ILE A 102 3.86 -28.99 41.30
C ILE A 102 3.94 -27.92 40.20
N GLY A 103 4.45 -26.73 40.52
CA GLY A 103 4.67 -25.65 39.56
C GLY A 103 5.64 -26.04 38.43
N TYR A 104 6.79 -26.64 38.77
CA TYR A 104 7.76 -27.15 37.79
C TYR A 104 7.18 -28.25 36.91
N PHE A 105 6.38 -29.16 37.49
CA PHE A 105 5.68 -30.18 36.71
C PHE A 105 4.77 -29.55 35.65
N LEU A 106 4.02 -28.50 35.99
CA LEU A 106 3.17 -27.79 35.02
C LEU A 106 3.99 -27.14 33.90
N MET A 107 5.15 -26.56 34.21
CA MET A 107 6.05 -26.00 33.20
C MET A 107 6.61 -27.06 32.25
N ILE A 108 7.10 -28.18 32.80
CA ILE A 108 7.62 -29.30 32.00
C ILE A 108 6.51 -29.87 31.11
N TYR A 109 5.31 -30.06 31.68
CA TYR A 109 4.14 -30.50 30.93
C TYR A 109 3.81 -29.57 29.77
N SER A 110 3.82 -28.25 30.00
CA SER A 110 3.63 -27.25 28.95
C SER A 110 4.70 -27.31 27.86
N LEU A 111 5.96 -27.54 28.23
CA LEU A 111 7.07 -27.67 27.28
C LEU A 111 6.90 -28.92 26.40
N VAL A 112 6.52 -30.06 26.99
CA VAL A 112 6.21 -31.29 26.25
C VAL A 112 5.05 -31.08 25.28
N LYS A 113 3.99 -30.37 25.71
CA LYS A 113 2.85 -30.05 24.85
C LYS A 113 3.24 -29.17 23.66
N LEU A 114 4.10 -28.17 23.86
CA LEU A 114 4.63 -27.35 22.76
C LEU A 114 5.47 -28.16 21.78
N VAL A 115 6.33 -29.07 22.27
CA VAL A 115 7.14 -29.95 21.41
C VAL A 115 6.25 -30.84 20.55
N ARG A 116 5.19 -31.44 21.12
CA ARG A 116 4.21 -32.23 20.35
C ARG A 116 3.47 -31.38 19.33
N GLY A 117 2.95 -30.21 19.73
CA GLY A 117 2.28 -29.29 18.81
C GLY A 117 3.17 -28.84 17.64
N MET A 118 4.48 -28.68 17.89
CA MET A 118 5.47 -28.39 16.85
C MET A 118 5.67 -29.52 15.85
N GLN A 119 5.60 -30.77 16.29
CA GLN A 119 5.71 -31.95 15.43
C GLN A 119 4.44 -32.18 14.60
N GLU A 120 3.26 -31.88 15.15
CA GLU A 120 1.95 -32.08 14.51
C GLU A 120 1.61 -30.99 13.48
N THR A 121 2.32 -29.86 13.48
CA THR A 121 1.98 -28.71 12.64
C THR A 121 2.70 -28.71 11.30
N GLU A 122 1.93 -28.52 10.21
CA GLU A 122 2.43 -28.42 8.83
C GLU A 122 2.89 -26.99 8.46
N SER A 123 2.35 -25.96 9.12
CA SER A 123 2.71 -24.56 8.87
C SER A 123 4.14 -24.23 9.38
N PRO A 124 5.05 -23.76 8.49
CA PRO A 124 6.41 -23.37 8.89
C PRO A 124 6.45 -22.24 9.92
N ASP A 125 5.53 -21.28 9.83
CA ASP A 125 5.45 -20.14 10.74
C ASP A 125 5.02 -20.56 12.15
N GLN A 126 4.02 -21.43 12.24
CA GLN A 126 3.60 -21.99 13.53
C GLN A 126 4.69 -22.87 14.15
N ARG A 127 5.42 -23.65 13.34
CA ARG A 127 6.57 -24.43 13.79
C ARG A 127 7.67 -23.54 14.38
N ASN A 128 8.02 -22.44 13.69
CA ASN A 128 8.98 -21.47 14.20
C ASN A 128 8.50 -20.81 15.49
N ARG A 129 7.22 -20.42 15.56
CA ARG A 129 6.58 -19.91 16.77
C ARG A 129 6.75 -20.84 17.96
N PHE A 130 6.46 -22.13 17.81
CA PHE A 130 6.65 -23.09 18.90
C PHE A 130 8.11 -23.24 19.28
N ARG A 131 9.03 -23.25 18.31
CA ARG A 131 10.47 -23.35 18.55
C ARG A 131 10.99 -22.24 19.49
N TYR A 132 10.63 -20.98 19.25
CA TYR A 132 11.07 -19.88 20.12
C TYR A 132 10.48 -19.97 21.53
N LEU A 133 9.23 -20.39 21.65
CA LEU A 133 8.59 -20.61 22.95
C LEU A 133 9.25 -21.77 23.72
N ILE A 134 9.56 -22.87 23.05
CA ILE A 134 10.25 -24.03 23.65
C ILE A 134 11.63 -23.62 24.14
N ILE A 135 12.39 -22.87 23.34
CA ILE A 135 13.72 -22.38 23.73
C ILE A 135 13.63 -21.47 24.96
N GLY A 136 12.74 -20.47 24.92
CA GLY A 136 12.57 -19.54 26.04
C GLY A 136 12.12 -20.25 27.32
N LEU A 137 11.09 -21.08 27.25
CA LEU A 137 10.62 -21.83 28.42
C LEU A 137 11.66 -22.82 28.93
N GLY A 138 12.43 -23.46 28.04
CA GLY A 138 13.53 -24.35 28.42
C GLY A 138 14.62 -23.62 29.19
N ILE A 139 15.03 -22.43 28.72
CA ILE A 139 15.98 -21.56 29.43
C ILE A 139 15.45 -21.20 30.83
N THR A 140 14.18 -20.80 30.94
CA THR A 140 13.57 -20.48 32.24
C THR A 140 13.54 -21.69 33.18
N VAL A 141 13.13 -22.88 32.72
CA VAL A 141 13.11 -24.09 33.57
C VAL A 141 14.52 -24.42 34.09
N ILE A 142 15.52 -24.40 33.22
CA ILE A 142 16.91 -24.70 33.59
C ILE A 142 17.43 -23.66 34.59
N ALA A 143 17.25 -22.38 34.31
CA ALA A 143 17.74 -21.31 35.18
C ALA A 143 17.04 -21.29 36.55
N SER A 144 15.74 -21.55 36.59
CA SER A 144 15.00 -21.67 37.85
C SER A 144 15.44 -22.89 38.67
N ALA A 145 15.88 -23.98 38.03
CA ALA A 145 16.47 -25.12 38.74
C ALA A 145 17.84 -24.78 39.37
N VAL A 146 18.60 -23.86 38.78
CA VAL A 146 19.88 -23.38 39.34
C VAL A 146 19.70 -22.67 40.69
N ASN A 147 18.52 -22.10 40.96
CA ASN A 147 18.22 -21.43 42.23
C ASN A 147 18.30 -22.37 43.45
N PHE A 148 18.18 -23.68 43.26
CA PHE A 148 18.31 -24.67 44.34
C PHE A 148 19.75 -25.15 44.56
N THR A 149 20.71 -24.59 43.83
CA THR A 149 22.13 -24.93 43.94
C THR A 149 22.91 -23.79 44.60
N ALA A 150 24.21 -24.01 44.89
CA ALA A 150 25.10 -22.96 45.40
C ALA A 150 25.19 -21.71 44.48
N LEU A 151 24.78 -21.84 43.21
CA LEU A 151 24.75 -20.75 42.24
C LEU A 151 23.47 -19.89 42.34
N GLY A 152 22.45 -20.31 43.08
CA GLY A 152 21.21 -19.55 43.29
C GLY A 152 21.37 -18.21 44.03
N ARG A 153 22.56 -17.95 44.59
CA ARG A 153 22.94 -16.64 45.14
C ARG A 153 23.17 -15.57 44.06
N TYR A 154 23.34 -15.99 42.80
CA TYR A 154 23.50 -15.10 41.67
C TYR A 154 22.17 -14.95 40.91
N PRO A 155 21.88 -13.78 40.33
CA PRO A 155 20.62 -13.49 39.63
C PRO A 155 20.52 -14.15 38.24
N ILE A 156 20.84 -15.44 38.15
CA ILE A 156 20.87 -16.21 36.90
C ILE A 156 19.45 -16.37 36.33
N ASP A 157 18.47 -16.54 37.21
CA ASP A 157 17.05 -16.61 36.88
C ASP A 157 16.51 -15.28 36.32
N ILE A 158 17.00 -14.12 36.78
CA ILE A 158 16.66 -12.80 36.23
C ILE A 158 17.08 -12.71 34.77
N ALA A 159 18.35 -13.04 34.50
CA ALA A 159 18.91 -12.99 33.17
C ALA A 159 18.17 -13.96 32.23
N ALA A 160 17.91 -15.18 32.69
CA ALA A 160 17.16 -16.17 31.93
C ALA A 160 15.73 -15.71 31.62
N ASN A 161 15.02 -15.15 32.60
CA ASN A 161 13.67 -14.63 32.39
C ASN A 161 13.65 -13.43 31.44
N ALA A 162 14.64 -12.54 31.49
CA ALA A 162 14.79 -11.45 30.53
C ALA A 162 15.00 -11.96 29.10
N ILE A 163 15.87 -12.96 28.91
CA ILE A 163 16.09 -13.64 27.62
C ILE A 163 14.77 -14.28 27.13
N THR A 164 14.06 -14.98 28.02
CA THR A 164 12.76 -15.58 27.70
C THR A 164 11.72 -14.53 27.31
N ALA A 165 11.67 -13.40 27.99
CA ALA A 165 10.78 -12.29 27.64
C ALA A 165 11.12 -11.70 26.26
N ILE A 166 12.41 -11.53 25.94
CA ILE A 166 12.88 -11.09 24.60
C ILE A 166 12.47 -12.11 23.54
N LEU A 167 12.67 -13.41 23.78
CA LEU A 167 12.31 -14.48 22.85
C LEU A 167 10.80 -14.58 22.62
N ILE A 168 10.00 -14.51 23.69
CA ILE A 168 8.53 -14.50 23.60
C ILE A 168 8.07 -13.25 22.86
N SER A 169 8.64 -12.08 23.18
CA SER A 169 8.34 -10.83 22.49
C SER A 169 8.68 -10.94 21.01
N TYR A 170 9.89 -11.37 20.65
CA TYR A 170 10.30 -11.61 19.27
C TYR A 170 9.37 -12.62 18.55
N ALA A 171 8.99 -13.70 19.22
CA ALA A 171 8.08 -14.69 18.65
C ALA A 171 6.68 -14.10 18.40
N ILE A 172 6.16 -13.26 19.32
CA ILE A 172 4.94 -12.46 19.14
C ILE A 172 5.09 -11.49 17.97
N MET A 173 6.25 -10.84 17.85
CA MET A 173 6.56 -9.83 16.84
C MET A 173 6.66 -10.41 15.43
N ARG A 174 7.40 -11.51 15.26
CA ARG A 174 7.76 -12.05 13.94
C ARG A 174 6.75 -13.07 13.42
N TYR A 175 6.13 -13.86 14.29
CA TYR A 175 5.30 -15.01 13.90
C TYR A 175 3.84 -14.91 14.34
N HIS A 176 3.33 -13.67 14.50
CA HIS A 176 1.91 -13.38 14.70
C HIS A 176 1.23 -14.24 15.78
N LEU A 177 1.93 -14.36 16.91
CA LEU A 177 1.63 -15.33 17.95
C LEU A 177 0.25 -15.08 18.61
N LEU A 178 -0.23 -13.84 18.60
CA LEU A 178 -1.57 -13.47 19.05
C LEU A 178 -2.13 -12.36 18.16
N ASP A 179 -3.44 -12.37 17.91
CA ASP A 179 -4.22 -11.23 17.38
C ASP A 179 -4.26 -10.11 18.43
N ILE A 180 -3.11 -9.48 18.62
CA ILE A 180 -2.91 -8.34 19.48
C ILE A 180 -2.91 -7.11 18.56
N ARG A 181 -3.74 -6.11 18.87
CA ARG A 181 -3.76 -4.82 18.15
C ARG A 181 -2.33 -4.30 18.02
N LEU A 182 -1.94 -3.85 16.83
CA LEU A 182 -0.57 -3.43 16.48
C LEU A 182 0.06 -2.44 17.50
N VAL A 183 -0.76 -1.58 18.10
CA VAL A 183 -0.39 -0.66 19.19
C VAL A 183 0.19 -1.37 20.42
N ILE A 184 -0.36 -2.53 20.79
CA ILE A 184 0.08 -3.29 21.96
C ILE A 184 1.40 -4.02 21.64
N ARG A 185 1.61 -4.49 20.39
CA ARG A 185 2.91 -5.09 19.98
C ARG A 185 4.03 -4.05 20.02
N ALA A 186 3.79 -2.87 19.45
CA ALA A 186 4.74 -1.77 19.51
C ALA A 186 4.98 -1.33 20.96
N GLY A 187 3.91 -1.16 21.75
CA GLY A 187 4.01 -0.81 23.17
C GLY A 187 4.86 -1.78 24.00
N LEU A 188 4.75 -3.10 23.74
CA LEU A 188 5.59 -4.11 24.40
C LEU A 188 7.07 -3.99 24.02
N ALA A 189 7.39 -3.79 22.74
CA ALA A 189 8.77 -3.60 22.29
C ALA A 189 9.38 -2.31 22.86
N TYR A 190 8.60 -1.22 22.88
CA TYR A 190 8.99 0.05 23.47
C TYR A 190 9.23 -0.04 24.97
N SER A 191 8.35 -0.73 25.69
CA SER A 191 8.50 -0.95 27.13
C SER A 191 9.76 -1.77 27.43
N LEU A 192 9.99 -2.87 26.72
CA LEU A 192 11.16 -3.72 26.89
C LEU A 192 12.47 -2.97 26.60
N MET A 193 12.50 -2.20 25.51
CA MET A 193 13.65 -1.36 25.16
C MET A 193 13.93 -0.32 26.25
N THR A 194 12.88 0.35 26.75
CA THR A 194 13.01 1.35 27.81
C THR A 194 13.53 0.73 29.11
N THR A 195 13.07 -0.47 29.47
CA THR A 195 13.57 -1.22 30.64
C THR A 195 15.04 -1.60 30.48
N ILE A 196 15.45 -2.12 29.32
CA ILE A 196 16.85 -2.49 29.05
C ILE A 196 17.77 -1.26 29.16
N LEU A 197 17.35 -0.13 28.58
CA LEU A 197 18.10 1.13 28.68
C LEU A 197 18.16 1.65 30.12
N GLY A 198 17.07 1.54 30.88
CA GLY A 198 17.05 1.91 32.30
C GLY A 198 18.00 1.06 33.15
N ILE A 199 18.07 -0.24 32.91
CA ILE A 199 19.03 -1.15 33.57
C ILE A 199 20.46 -0.77 33.22
N LEU A 200 20.73 -0.50 31.94
CA LEU A 200 22.06 -0.11 31.47
C LEU A 200 22.50 1.22 32.10
N TYR A 201 21.59 2.18 32.21
CA TYR A 201 21.82 3.45 32.89
C TYR A 201 22.20 3.26 34.37
N TYR A 202 21.40 2.47 35.10
CA TYR A 202 21.68 2.14 36.49
C TYR A 202 23.03 1.42 36.67
N LEU A 203 23.36 0.48 35.79
CA LEU A 203 24.59 -0.28 35.86
C LEU A 203 25.82 0.60 35.57
N ILE A 204 25.74 1.50 34.59
CA ILE A 204 26.81 2.47 34.32
C ILE A 204 27.07 3.36 35.53
N ILE A 205 26.01 3.89 36.15
CA ILE A 205 26.13 4.70 37.37
C ILE A 205 26.78 3.89 38.49
N THR A 206 26.30 2.67 38.73
CA THR A 206 26.80 1.81 39.81
C THR A 206 28.28 1.46 39.62
N VAL A 207 28.68 1.08 38.40
CA VAL A 207 30.08 0.80 38.07
C VAL A 207 30.93 2.04 38.25
N PHE A 208 30.45 3.20 37.80
CA PHE A 208 31.18 4.47 37.94
C PHE A 208 31.39 4.85 39.41
N VAL A 209 30.35 4.76 40.23
CA VAL A 209 30.44 5.03 41.67
C VAL A 209 31.41 4.08 42.37
N ASN A 210 31.37 2.79 42.02
CA ASN A 210 32.27 1.80 42.62
C ASN A 210 33.72 1.93 42.15
N LEU A 211 33.96 2.33 40.89
CA LEU A 211 35.31 2.46 40.33
C LEU A 211 36.08 3.64 40.94
N PHE A 212 35.39 4.76 41.19
CA PHE A 212 36.01 6.02 41.57
C PHE A 212 36.02 6.30 43.08
N GLN A 213 35.38 5.44 43.90
CA GLN A 213 35.36 5.50 45.38
C GLN A 213 35.30 6.94 45.93
N PHE A 214 34.25 7.67 45.55
CA PHE A 214 34.10 9.08 45.89
C PHE A 214 34.14 9.33 47.40
N MET A 215 34.98 10.26 47.84
CA MET A 215 35.22 10.51 49.27
C MET A 215 34.36 11.65 49.83
N SER A 216 33.77 12.48 48.95
CA SER A 216 32.90 13.60 49.34
C SER A 216 31.60 13.65 48.52
N GLY A 217 30.54 14.23 49.10
CA GLY A 217 29.24 14.37 48.42
C GLY A 217 29.30 15.26 47.17
N SER A 218 30.22 16.23 47.12
CA SER A 218 30.45 17.09 45.96
C SER A 218 31.06 16.34 44.77
N GLU A 219 31.97 15.40 45.03
CA GLU A 219 32.54 14.54 43.98
C GLU A 219 31.47 13.64 43.37
N LEU A 220 30.58 13.08 44.18
CA LEU A 220 29.45 12.24 43.72
C LEU A 220 28.47 13.03 42.84
N LEU A 221 28.18 14.29 43.18
CA LEU A 221 27.34 15.18 42.38
C LEU A 221 27.98 15.51 41.03
N PHE A 222 29.29 15.84 41.02
CA PHE A 222 30.00 16.10 39.76
C PHE A 222 30.04 14.85 38.87
N ALA A 223 30.38 13.70 39.46
CA ALA A 223 30.38 12.40 38.82
C ALA A 223 29.02 12.04 38.18
N SER A 224 27.92 12.22 38.91
CA SER A 224 26.58 11.93 38.41
C SER A 224 26.17 12.84 37.25
N VAL A 225 26.56 14.12 37.26
CA VAL A 225 26.34 15.03 36.12
C VAL A 225 27.14 14.59 34.88
N VAL A 226 28.41 14.22 35.06
CA VAL A 226 29.26 13.72 33.95
C VAL A 226 28.70 12.42 33.39
N VAL A 227 28.32 11.48 34.25
CA VAL A 227 27.70 10.21 33.84
C VAL A 227 26.39 10.48 33.11
N ALA A 228 25.52 11.36 33.61
CA ALA A 228 24.26 11.72 32.96
C ALA A 228 24.47 12.34 31.56
N LEU A 229 25.48 13.20 31.39
CA LEU A 229 25.84 13.76 30.09
C LEU A 229 26.36 12.68 29.12
N LEU A 230 27.28 11.83 29.57
CA LEU A 230 27.82 10.74 28.75
C LEU A 230 26.73 9.75 28.36
N THR A 231 25.91 9.31 29.32
CA THR A 231 24.78 8.43 29.02
C THR A 231 23.74 9.10 28.14
N GLY A 232 23.45 10.38 28.32
CA GLY A 232 22.56 11.14 27.43
C GLY A 232 23.04 11.13 25.97
N ILE A 233 24.34 11.31 25.73
CA ILE A 233 24.89 11.29 24.37
C ILE A 233 24.91 9.88 23.78
N PHE A 234 25.43 8.89 24.52
CA PHE A 234 25.64 7.54 24.01
C PHE A 234 24.37 6.68 23.99
N LEU A 235 23.58 6.68 25.08
CA LEU A 235 22.37 5.86 25.18
C LEU A 235 21.22 6.44 24.36
N ASN A 236 21.13 7.76 24.17
CA ASN A 236 20.08 8.32 23.33
C ASN A 236 20.27 7.95 21.85
N GLN A 237 21.51 7.93 21.34
CA GLN A 237 21.78 7.44 19.98
C GLN A 237 21.43 5.95 19.84
N LEU A 238 21.76 5.13 20.84
CA LEU A 238 21.40 3.71 20.84
C LEU A 238 19.88 3.52 20.87
N ARG A 239 19.19 4.33 21.69
CA ARG A 239 17.73 4.35 21.78
C ARG A 239 17.08 4.70 20.45
N GLU A 240 17.51 5.77 19.78
CA GLU A 240 16.96 6.17 18.48
C GLU A 240 17.17 5.11 17.40
N ARG A 241 18.36 4.49 17.35
CA ARG A 241 18.65 3.38 16.43
C ARG A 241 17.77 2.16 16.72
N ALA A 242 17.63 1.78 17.99
CA ALA A 242 16.78 0.67 18.40
C ALA A 242 15.30 0.95 18.10
N GLN A 243 14.83 2.19 18.34
CA GLN A 243 13.48 2.64 18.01
C GLN A 243 13.21 2.58 16.50
N THR A 244 14.12 3.08 15.68
CA THR A 244 14.00 3.00 14.22
C THR A 244 13.99 1.55 13.72
N ALA A 245 14.80 0.68 14.33
CA ALA A 245 14.82 -0.74 14.01
C ALA A 245 13.48 -1.41 14.38
N ILE A 246 12.93 -1.10 15.56
CA ILE A 246 11.59 -1.50 16.00
C ILE A 246 10.56 -1.02 14.97
N ASP A 247 10.54 0.25 14.62
CA ASP A 247 9.54 0.80 13.68
C ASP A 247 9.63 0.16 12.30
N ARG A 248 10.84 -0.11 11.79
CA ARG A 248 11.02 -0.87 10.55
C ARG A 248 10.57 -2.32 10.64
N ILE A 249 10.58 -2.93 11.82
CA ILE A 249 10.08 -4.29 12.01
C ILE A 249 8.55 -4.30 12.11
N PHE A 250 7.94 -3.26 12.69
CA PHE A 250 6.49 -3.21 12.96
C PHE A 250 5.65 -2.49 11.90
N TYR A 251 6.18 -1.50 11.20
CA TYR A 251 5.42 -0.62 10.28
C TYR A 251 5.81 -0.75 8.79
N ARG A 252 6.76 -1.63 8.44
CA ARG A 252 7.37 -1.69 7.08
C ARG A 252 6.39 -1.82 5.92
N GLN A 253 5.28 -2.52 6.11
CA GLN A 253 4.30 -2.78 5.03
C GLN A 253 3.30 -1.63 4.84
N ARG A 254 2.97 -0.87 5.90
CA ARG A 254 2.00 0.23 5.81
C ARG A 254 2.60 1.55 5.32
N TYR A 255 3.89 1.80 5.62
CA TYR A 255 4.55 3.05 5.21
C TYR A 255 4.73 3.14 3.69
N ASN A 256 5.18 2.06 3.05
CA ASN A 256 5.42 2.04 1.61
C ASN A 256 4.11 2.10 0.80
N ALA A 257 3.05 1.42 1.26
CA ALA A 257 1.74 1.45 0.61
C ALA A 257 1.10 2.85 0.65
N GLY A 258 1.22 3.57 1.77
CA GLY A 258 0.67 4.93 1.91
C GLY A 258 1.36 5.96 1.01
N ILE A 259 2.70 5.92 0.93
CA ILE A 259 3.47 6.80 0.05
C ILE A 259 3.19 6.47 -1.42
N MET A 260 3.15 5.18 -1.77
CA MET A 260 2.85 4.75 -3.14
C MET A 260 1.44 5.17 -3.58
N LEU A 261 0.43 5.05 -2.70
CA LEU A 261 -0.91 5.55 -3.00
C LEU A 261 -0.94 7.06 -3.25
N GLN A 262 -0.15 7.84 -2.51
CA GLN A 262 -0.05 9.28 -2.70
C GLN A 262 0.66 9.64 -4.01
N GLU A 263 1.75 8.96 -4.34
CA GLU A 263 2.53 9.16 -5.58
C GLU A 263 1.71 8.79 -6.82
N ILE A 264 0.99 7.67 -6.78
CA ILE A 264 0.06 7.27 -7.85
C ILE A 264 -1.06 8.30 -7.96
N SER A 265 -1.70 8.69 -6.86
CA SER A 265 -2.79 9.68 -6.91
C SER A 265 -2.38 11.00 -7.55
N GLN A 266 -1.15 11.48 -7.29
CA GLN A 266 -0.64 12.72 -7.88
C GLN A 266 -0.28 12.54 -9.35
N THR A 267 0.38 11.44 -9.71
CA THR A 267 0.84 11.19 -11.09
C THR A 267 -0.35 10.93 -12.02
N THR A 268 -1.33 10.18 -11.56
CA THR A 268 -2.51 9.80 -12.36
C THR A 268 -3.45 10.98 -12.64
N ALA A 269 -3.38 12.05 -11.85
CA ALA A 269 -4.11 13.28 -12.14
C ALA A 269 -3.51 14.08 -13.32
N THR A 270 -2.27 13.78 -13.72
CA THR A 270 -1.52 14.54 -14.72
C THR A 270 -1.34 13.83 -16.05
N VAL A 271 -1.41 12.49 -16.05
CA VAL A 271 -1.29 11.65 -17.23
C VAL A 271 -2.69 11.18 -17.62
N LEU A 272 -3.13 11.51 -18.84
CA LEU A 272 -4.41 11.03 -19.41
C LEU A 272 -4.22 9.86 -20.39
N ASP A 273 -2.98 9.51 -20.68
CA ASP A 273 -2.61 8.40 -21.57
C ASP A 273 -2.76 7.06 -20.84
N LEU A 274 -3.73 6.26 -21.26
CA LEU A 274 -4.11 4.99 -20.66
C LEU A 274 -2.93 4.01 -20.55
N ASP A 275 -2.10 3.90 -21.61
CA ASP A 275 -0.97 2.99 -21.67
C ASP A 275 0.10 3.39 -20.64
N LYS A 276 0.39 4.69 -20.54
CA LYS A 276 1.34 5.21 -19.55
C LYS A 276 0.83 5.06 -18.12
N ILE A 277 -0.44 5.36 -17.85
CA ILE A 277 -1.04 5.24 -16.51
C ILE A 277 -0.96 3.79 -16.03
N THR A 278 -1.42 2.86 -16.86
CA THR A 278 -1.46 1.43 -16.50
C THR A 278 -0.07 0.85 -16.33
N GLY A 279 0.91 1.26 -17.14
CA GLY A 279 2.33 0.91 -16.97
C GLY A 279 2.90 1.37 -15.62
N LEU A 280 2.74 2.65 -15.28
CA LEU A 280 3.22 3.22 -14.01
C LEU A 280 2.61 2.51 -12.79
N ILE A 281 1.32 2.21 -12.84
CA ILE A 281 0.61 1.49 -11.78
C ILE A 281 1.14 0.06 -11.65
N LEU A 282 1.34 -0.62 -12.79
CA LEU A 282 1.82 -1.99 -12.79
C LEU A 282 3.23 -2.08 -12.20
N ASP A 283 4.11 -1.16 -12.58
CA ASP A 283 5.47 -1.08 -12.04
C ASP A 283 5.44 -0.84 -10.53
N ALA A 284 4.60 0.08 -10.04
CA ALA A 284 4.45 0.33 -8.62
C ALA A 284 3.94 -0.91 -7.84
N VAL A 285 3.02 -1.67 -8.43
CA VAL A 285 2.53 -2.95 -7.88
C VAL A 285 3.65 -3.99 -7.81
N VAL A 286 4.41 -4.16 -8.91
CA VAL A 286 5.52 -5.13 -9.00
C VAL A 286 6.62 -4.80 -8.01
N ASP A 287 6.98 -3.52 -7.89
CA ASP A 287 8.05 -3.08 -7.01
C ASP A 287 7.67 -3.11 -5.53
N THR A 288 6.43 -2.79 -5.18
CA THR A 288 6.04 -2.72 -3.77
C THR A 288 5.64 -4.08 -3.20
N ILE A 289 4.89 -4.87 -3.96
CA ILE A 289 4.41 -6.18 -3.50
C ILE A 289 5.44 -7.29 -3.81
N HIS A 290 6.45 -6.97 -4.63
CA HIS A 290 7.52 -7.87 -5.05
C HIS A 290 6.96 -9.15 -5.68
N VAL A 291 6.11 -9.00 -6.70
CA VAL A 291 5.52 -10.13 -7.44
C VAL A 291 6.39 -10.52 -8.64
N LEU A 292 6.29 -11.78 -9.08
CA LEU A 292 7.02 -12.30 -10.24
C LEU A 292 6.42 -11.80 -11.55
N GLN A 293 5.10 -11.94 -11.70
CA GLN A 293 4.38 -11.37 -12.82
C GLN A 293 3.08 -10.70 -12.39
N ALA A 294 2.68 -9.69 -13.14
CA ALA A 294 1.40 -9.02 -13.02
C ALA A 294 0.92 -8.52 -14.38
N ALA A 295 -0.39 -8.42 -14.55
CA ALA A 295 -1.00 -7.90 -15.78
C ALA A 295 -2.28 -7.13 -15.47
N ILE A 296 -2.52 -6.07 -16.22
CA ILE A 296 -3.77 -5.30 -16.21
C ILE A 296 -4.52 -5.59 -17.51
N TYR A 297 -5.75 -6.06 -17.35
CA TYR A 297 -6.69 -6.28 -18.43
C TYR A 297 -7.80 -5.22 -18.36
N ILE A 298 -8.17 -4.60 -19.47
CA ILE A 298 -9.24 -3.59 -19.53
C ILE A 298 -10.32 -4.04 -20.49
N LYS A 299 -11.57 -3.76 -20.14
CA LYS A 299 -12.75 -4.09 -20.95
C LYS A 299 -12.73 -3.30 -22.26
N ASN A 300 -12.71 -4.01 -23.36
CA ASN A 300 -12.89 -3.45 -24.69
C ASN A 300 -14.37 -3.45 -25.06
N LEU A 301 -14.92 -2.26 -25.33
CA LEU A 301 -16.34 -2.10 -25.68
C LEU A 301 -16.68 -2.57 -27.09
N GLN A 302 -15.70 -2.74 -27.97
CA GLN A 302 -15.95 -3.10 -29.37
C GLN A 302 -15.94 -4.61 -29.64
N LYS A 303 -15.10 -5.39 -28.93
CA LYS A 303 -14.90 -6.84 -29.21
C LYS A 303 -15.38 -7.77 -28.08
N GLU A 304 -16.11 -7.25 -27.10
CA GLU A 304 -16.68 -8.07 -26.01
C GLU A 304 -15.63 -8.92 -25.25
N ASP A 305 -14.42 -8.39 -25.13
CA ASP A 305 -13.28 -9.02 -24.48
C ASP A 305 -12.55 -8.05 -23.53
N TYR A 306 -11.62 -8.59 -22.75
CA TYR A 306 -10.69 -7.83 -21.93
C TYR A 306 -9.28 -7.96 -22.53
N GLN A 307 -8.71 -6.84 -22.90
CA GLN A 307 -7.39 -6.76 -23.54
C GLN A 307 -6.31 -6.49 -22.50
N VAL A 308 -5.13 -7.08 -22.69
CA VAL A 308 -3.94 -6.72 -21.93
C VAL A 308 -3.47 -5.34 -22.39
N ILE A 309 -3.28 -4.43 -21.45
CA ILE A 309 -2.72 -3.11 -21.72
C ILE A 309 -1.35 -2.93 -21.08
N ALA A 310 -1.17 -3.48 -19.87
CA ALA A 310 0.13 -3.49 -19.20
C ALA A 310 0.44 -4.90 -18.69
N PHE A 311 1.69 -5.31 -18.83
CA PHE A 311 2.19 -6.60 -18.38
C PHE A 311 3.65 -6.49 -17.94
N SER A 312 3.99 -7.21 -16.87
CA SER A 312 5.35 -7.32 -16.35
C SER A 312 5.61 -8.77 -15.96
N SER A 313 6.66 -9.35 -16.54
CA SER A 313 7.11 -10.73 -16.27
C SER A 313 8.59 -10.88 -16.63
N PRO A 314 9.35 -11.72 -15.91
CA PRO A 314 10.71 -12.09 -16.29
C PRO A 314 10.78 -12.98 -17.54
N GLU A 315 9.69 -13.66 -17.92
CA GLU A 315 9.62 -14.58 -19.06
C GLU A 315 8.51 -14.21 -20.05
N ASN A 316 8.65 -14.63 -21.32
CA ASN A 316 7.58 -14.54 -22.32
C ASN A 316 6.49 -15.57 -22.01
N LEU A 317 5.54 -15.18 -21.15
CA LEU A 317 4.39 -15.98 -20.78
C LEU A 317 3.25 -15.82 -21.79
N ARG A 318 2.41 -16.84 -21.89
CA ARG A 318 1.11 -16.71 -22.57
C ARG A 318 0.17 -15.84 -21.75
N MET A 319 -0.49 -14.91 -22.43
CA MET A 319 -1.53 -14.07 -21.84
C MET A 319 -2.85 -14.83 -21.76
N ILE A 320 -3.59 -14.59 -20.67
CA ILE A 320 -4.90 -15.21 -20.46
C ILE A 320 -5.93 -14.49 -21.31
N ASN A 321 -6.76 -15.22 -22.05
CA ASN A 321 -7.82 -14.60 -22.86
C ASN A 321 -9.12 -14.49 -22.07
N PHE A 322 -9.45 -13.29 -21.59
CA PHE A 322 -10.68 -13.01 -20.87
C PHE A 322 -11.79 -12.50 -21.79
N ARG A 323 -12.70 -13.39 -22.17
CA ARG A 323 -13.96 -13.02 -22.83
C ARG A 323 -15.04 -12.64 -21.81
N LEU A 324 -16.08 -11.90 -22.20
CA LEU A 324 -17.20 -11.57 -21.29
C LEU A 324 -17.81 -12.80 -20.60
N GLU A 325 -17.91 -13.93 -21.30
CA GLU A 325 -18.47 -15.19 -20.77
C GLU A 325 -17.49 -15.99 -19.89
N HIS A 326 -16.23 -15.56 -19.80
CA HIS A 326 -15.21 -16.29 -19.05
C HIS A 326 -15.64 -16.41 -17.57
N PRO A 327 -15.58 -17.61 -16.95
CA PRO A 327 -16.14 -17.81 -15.60
C PRO A 327 -15.55 -16.87 -14.54
N VAL A 328 -14.25 -16.55 -14.62
CA VAL A 328 -13.61 -15.56 -13.74
C VAL A 328 -14.23 -14.16 -13.93
N VAL A 329 -14.49 -13.75 -15.18
CA VAL A 329 -15.07 -12.43 -15.48
C VAL A 329 -16.49 -12.34 -14.92
N ARG A 330 -17.31 -13.38 -15.13
CA ARG A 330 -18.68 -13.44 -14.59
C ARG A 330 -18.69 -13.38 -13.07
N TRP A 331 -17.80 -14.13 -12.42
CA TRP A 331 -17.68 -14.11 -10.96
C TRP A 331 -17.26 -12.73 -10.45
N LEU A 332 -16.24 -12.10 -11.05
CA LEU A 332 -15.79 -10.76 -10.65
C LEU A 332 -16.86 -9.69 -10.88
N THR A 333 -17.68 -9.85 -11.93
CA THR A 333 -18.79 -8.94 -12.23
C THR A 333 -19.92 -9.05 -11.19
N GLU A 334 -20.26 -10.27 -10.79
CA GLU A 334 -21.34 -10.57 -9.83
C GLU A 334 -20.93 -10.21 -8.39
N TYR A 335 -19.76 -10.69 -7.95
CA TYR A 335 -19.34 -10.59 -6.55
C TYR A 335 -18.49 -9.36 -6.23
N LYS A 336 -17.77 -8.80 -7.22
CA LYS A 336 -16.98 -7.57 -7.06
C LYS A 336 -15.93 -7.64 -5.94
N GLN A 337 -15.40 -8.84 -5.71
CA GLN A 337 -14.43 -9.14 -4.67
C GLN A 337 -13.16 -9.73 -5.28
N VAL A 338 -12.09 -9.83 -4.49
CA VAL A 338 -10.87 -10.53 -4.90
C VAL A 338 -11.15 -12.02 -5.02
N LEU A 339 -10.75 -12.62 -6.14
CA LEU A 339 -10.81 -14.06 -6.38
C LEU A 339 -9.43 -14.67 -6.19
N TYR A 340 -9.31 -15.66 -5.31
CA TYR A 340 -8.07 -16.39 -5.08
C TYR A 340 -7.97 -17.63 -5.97
N LYS A 341 -6.76 -17.99 -6.39
CA LYS A 341 -6.53 -19.19 -7.22
C LYS A 341 -7.15 -20.46 -6.63
N HIS A 342 -6.99 -20.71 -5.33
CA HIS A 342 -7.52 -21.93 -4.70
C HIS A 342 -9.04 -22.07 -4.85
N GLN A 343 -9.78 -20.96 -4.84
CA GLN A 343 -11.23 -20.95 -5.01
C GLN A 343 -11.68 -21.43 -6.40
N LEU A 344 -10.81 -21.35 -7.41
CA LEU A 344 -11.09 -21.90 -8.75
C LEU A 344 -11.22 -23.42 -8.73
N SER A 345 -10.51 -24.10 -7.82
CA SER A 345 -10.57 -25.56 -7.70
C SER A 345 -11.66 -26.03 -6.72
N ASP A 346 -11.94 -25.23 -5.69
CA ASP A 346 -12.83 -25.62 -4.60
C ASP A 346 -14.32 -25.30 -4.88
N SER A 347 -14.61 -24.31 -5.73
CA SER A 347 -15.98 -23.86 -5.97
C SER A 347 -16.64 -24.59 -7.15
N PRO A 348 -17.89 -25.09 -6.98
CA PRO A 348 -18.68 -25.63 -8.08
C PRO A 348 -18.92 -24.65 -9.24
N TYR A 349 -18.84 -23.33 -8.98
CA TYR A 349 -19.04 -22.28 -9.97
C TYR A 349 -18.04 -22.37 -11.13
N PHE A 350 -16.81 -22.78 -10.84
CA PHE A 350 -15.73 -22.87 -11.82
C PHE A 350 -15.61 -24.26 -12.44
N LYS A 351 -16.60 -25.14 -12.26
CA LYS A 351 -16.68 -26.45 -12.95
C LYS A 351 -16.83 -26.34 -14.47
N SER A 352 -16.87 -25.15 -15.07
CA SER A 352 -16.76 -25.01 -16.52
C SER A 352 -15.34 -24.68 -16.99
N LEU A 353 -14.42 -24.31 -16.08
CA LEU A 353 -12.99 -24.12 -16.38
C LEU A 353 -12.31 -25.50 -16.53
N TRP A 354 -12.37 -26.06 -17.74
CA TRP A 354 -11.63 -27.27 -18.12
C TRP A 354 -10.92 -27.06 -19.45
N GLY A 355 -9.66 -27.53 -19.54
CA GLY A 355 -8.83 -27.39 -20.73
C GLY A 355 -8.00 -26.10 -20.72
N ARG A 356 -7.93 -25.44 -21.88
CA ARG A 356 -6.95 -24.40 -22.21
C ARG A 356 -6.92 -23.19 -21.25
N GLU A 357 -8.09 -22.72 -20.79
CA GLU A 357 -8.18 -21.54 -19.91
C GLU A 357 -7.52 -21.78 -18.54
N ARG A 358 -7.58 -23.01 -18.04
CA ARG A 358 -6.92 -23.39 -16.78
C ARG A 358 -5.41 -23.48 -16.97
N ASP A 359 -4.98 -24.05 -18.09
CA ASP A 359 -3.55 -24.12 -18.44
C ASP A 359 -2.94 -22.72 -18.55
N ASP A 360 -3.64 -21.76 -19.17
CA ASP A 360 -3.17 -20.37 -19.28
C ASP A 360 -3.04 -19.68 -17.91
N ILE A 361 -3.99 -19.93 -16.99
CA ILE A 361 -3.95 -19.41 -15.61
C ILE A 361 -2.78 -20.02 -14.80
N ASP A 362 -2.55 -21.32 -14.98
CA ASP A 362 -1.48 -22.05 -14.30
C ASP A 362 -0.09 -21.68 -14.86
N GLU A 363 0.06 -21.52 -16.17
CA GLU A 363 1.28 -21.06 -16.85
C GLU A 363 1.61 -19.62 -16.46
N PHE A 364 0.61 -18.74 -16.39
CA PHE A 364 0.79 -17.39 -15.85
C PHE A 364 1.07 -17.40 -14.34
N GLY A 365 0.92 -18.52 -13.62
CA GLY A 365 1.18 -18.58 -12.17
C GLY A 365 0.31 -17.63 -11.34
N VAL A 366 -0.96 -17.43 -11.74
CA VAL A 366 -1.88 -16.52 -11.04
C VAL A 366 -2.13 -16.96 -9.61
N GLU A 367 -2.12 -16.03 -8.66
CA GLU A 367 -2.56 -16.23 -7.28
C GLU A 367 -3.84 -15.46 -6.95
N LEU A 368 -3.98 -14.24 -7.50
CA LEU A 368 -5.12 -13.35 -7.25
C LEU A 368 -5.65 -12.74 -8.54
N PHE A 369 -6.97 -12.67 -8.66
CA PHE A 369 -7.67 -11.78 -9.60
C PHE A 369 -8.35 -10.68 -8.80
N ILE A 370 -8.01 -9.44 -9.11
CA ILE A 370 -8.50 -8.27 -8.39
C ILE A 370 -9.34 -7.44 -9.36
N PRO A 371 -10.64 -7.21 -9.08
CA PRO A 371 -11.50 -6.48 -9.99
C PRO A 371 -11.15 -4.99 -9.96
N LEU A 372 -11.06 -4.38 -11.15
CA LEU A 372 -11.00 -2.93 -11.33
C LEU A 372 -12.45 -2.45 -11.50
N ILE A 373 -12.98 -1.75 -10.49
CA ILE A 373 -14.39 -1.36 -10.46
C ILE A 373 -14.52 0.16 -10.46
N ALA A 374 -15.24 0.69 -11.46
CA ALA A 374 -15.63 2.10 -11.53
C ALA A 374 -17.15 2.18 -11.68
N LYS A 375 -17.80 3.09 -10.93
CA LYS A 375 -19.27 3.28 -10.95
C LYS A 375 -20.08 1.97 -10.84
N ASN A 376 -19.58 1.01 -10.04
CA ASN A 376 -20.19 -0.30 -9.84
C ASN A 376 -20.14 -1.24 -11.07
N GLU A 377 -19.30 -0.95 -12.07
CA GLU A 377 -19.04 -1.81 -13.23
C GLU A 377 -17.60 -2.34 -13.24
N LEU A 378 -17.42 -3.56 -13.76
CA LEU A 378 -16.10 -4.17 -13.94
C LEU A 378 -15.42 -3.61 -15.19
N VAL A 379 -14.57 -2.59 -15.01
CA VAL A 379 -13.85 -1.94 -16.11
C VAL A 379 -12.57 -2.69 -16.49
N GLY A 380 -12.06 -3.54 -15.60
CA GLY A 380 -10.85 -4.30 -15.85
C GLY A 380 -10.53 -5.32 -14.76
N ILE A 381 -9.42 -6.04 -14.92
CA ILE A 381 -8.95 -7.08 -14.02
C ILE A 381 -7.45 -6.91 -13.84
N LEU A 382 -7.02 -6.77 -12.58
CA LEU A 382 -5.62 -6.85 -12.20
C LEU A 382 -5.31 -8.30 -11.82
N VAL A 383 -4.47 -8.94 -12.61
CA VAL A 383 -4.03 -10.32 -12.42
C VAL A 383 -2.66 -10.30 -11.76
N ILE A 384 -2.55 -10.94 -10.60
CA ILE A 384 -1.34 -10.95 -9.79
C ILE A 384 -0.82 -12.39 -9.67
N GLY A 385 0.43 -12.60 -10.05
CA GLY A 385 1.12 -13.89 -9.93
C GLY A 385 1.71 -14.15 -8.55
N GLN A 386 2.64 -15.09 -8.46
CA GLN A 386 3.31 -15.44 -7.21
C GLN A 386 4.22 -14.31 -6.68
N LYS A 387 4.38 -14.22 -5.36
CA LYS A 387 5.40 -13.35 -4.75
C LYS A 387 6.81 -13.90 -4.97
N LYS A 388 7.78 -13.00 -5.15
CA LYS A 388 9.21 -13.31 -5.09
C LYS A 388 9.52 -13.99 -3.75
N MET A 389 10.41 -14.98 -3.75
CA MET A 389 10.81 -15.76 -2.58
C MET A 389 9.72 -16.69 -1.97
N ASN A 390 8.71 -17.07 -2.75
CA ASN A 390 7.71 -18.09 -2.39
C ASN A 390 6.92 -17.75 -1.11
N GLN A 391 6.58 -16.47 -0.93
CA GLN A 391 5.77 -15.98 0.20
C GLN A 391 4.27 -16.00 -0.13
N HIS A 392 3.42 -16.17 0.87
CA HIS A 392 1.97 -16.04 0.73
C HIS A 392 1.52 -14.57 0.79
N TYR A 393 0.39 -14.27 0.15
CA TYR A 393 -0.28 -12.97 0.28
C TYR A 393 -0.89 -12.82 1.68
N THR A 394 -0.58 -11.72 2.34
CA THR A 394 -1.22 -11.32 3.60
C THR A 394 -2.49 -10.51 3.33
N ASN A 395 -3.37 -10.40 4.33
CA ASN A 395 -4.57 -9.55 4.20
C ASN A 395 -4.22 -8.07 3.93
N ASP A 396 -3.10 -7.58 4.46
CA ASP A 396 -2.63 -6.22 4.22
C ASP A 396 -2.16 -6.04 2.76
N ASP A 397 -1.54 -7.06 2.14
CA ASP A 397 -1.18 -7.04 0.72
C ASP A 397 -2.43 -6.98 -0.15
N VAL A 398 -3.42 -7.83 0.14
CA VAL A 398 -4.68 -7.88 -0.62
C VAL A 398 -5.44 -6.56 -0.48
N LEU A 399 -5.49 -5.98 0.71
CA LEU A 399 -6.11 -4.67 0.94
C LEU A 399 -5.39 -3.56 0.17
N THR A 400 -4.05 -3.56 0.17
CA THR A 400 -3.24 -2.60 -0.59
C THR A 400 -3.50 -2.73 -2.09
N LEU A 401 -3.41 -3.95 -2.62
CA LEU A 401 -3.67 -4.23 -4.04
C LEU A 401 -5.10 -3.86 -4.44
N THR A 402 -6.09 -4.13 -3.60
CA THR A 402 -7.49 -3.77 -3.85
C THR A 402 -7.68 -2.25 -3.85
N THR A 403 -7.00 -1.54 -2.95
CA THR A 403 -7.05 -0.07 -2.90
C THR A 403 -6.43 0.53 -4.16
N LEU A 404 -5.30 -0.01 -4.61
CA LEU A 404 -4.65 0.39 -5.86
C LEU A 404 -5.52 0.08 -7.08
N ALA A 405 -6.10 -1.11 -7.13
CA ALA A 405 -7.04 -1.53 -8.17
C ALA A 405 -8.22 -0.56 -8.29
N ASN A 406 -8.82 -0.15 -7.17
CA ASN A 406 -9.92 0.82 -7.19
C ASN A 406 -9.48 2.21 -7.70
N GLN A 407 -8.30 2.70 -7.30
CA GLN A 407 -7.77 3.97 -7.84
C GLN A 407 -7.46 3.87 -9.33
N THR A 408 -6.89 2.74 -9.74
CA THR A 408 -6.59 2.42 -11.14
C THR A 408 -7.86 2.40 -11.99
N ALA A 409 -8.94 1.80 -11.48
CA ALA A 409 -10.23 1.76 -12.16
C ALA A 409 -10.79 3.16 -12.41
N ILE A 410 -10.71 4.06 -11.42
CA ILE A 410 -11.16 5.45 -11.55
C ILE A 410 -10.32 6.20 -12.58
N ALA A 411 -9.00 6.02 -12.56
CA ALA A 411 -8.10 6.64 -13.51
C ALA A 411 -8.35 6.22 -14.96
N ILE A 412 -8.51 4.92 -15.18
CA ILE A 412 -8.86 4.32 -16.48
C ILE A 412 -10.17 4.91 -16.99
N GLU A 413 -11.20 4.95 -16.14
CA GLU A 413 -12.51 5.51 -16.49
C GLU A 413 -12.41 7.00 -16.83
N ASN A 414 -11.62 7.77 -16.09
CA ASN A 414 -11.41 9.20 -16.37
C ASN A 414 -10.68 9.44 -17.70
N ALA A 415 -9.63 8.66 -17.99
CA ALA A 415 -8.90 8.73 -19.26
C ALA A 415 -9.85 8.41 -20.43
N ARG A 416 -10.64 7.33 -20.30
CA ARG A 416 -11.64 6.94 -21.29
C ARG A 416 -12.70 8.03 -21.51
N LEU A 417 -13.26 8.60 -20.45
CA LEU A 417 -14.26 9.67 -20.56
C LEU A 417 -13.69 10.91 -21.24
N TYR A 418 -12.40 11.19 -21.05
CA TYR A 418 -11.72 12.28 -21.72
C TYR A 418 -11.57 11.99 -23.22
N ASP A 419 -11.13 10.79 -23.59
CA ASP A 419 -11.03 10.36 -25.00
C ASP A 419 -12.39 10.33 -25.70
N ASP A 420 -13.44 9.87 -25.01
CA ASP A 420 -14.81 9.86 -25.55
C ASP A 420 -15.33 11.30 -25.76
N LEU A 421 -15.05 12.21 -24.82
CA LEU A 421 -15.38 13.64 -24.95
C LEU A 421 -14.63 14.29 -26.11
N GLU A 422 -13.35 13.95 -26.26
CA GLU A 422 -12.48 14.39 -27.35
C GLU A 422 -13.05 13.99 -28.71
N ASN A 423 -13.33 12.69 -28.89
CA ASN A 423 -13.90 12.15 -30.12
C ASN A 423 -15.27 12.76 -30.42
N THR A 424 -16.14 12.86 -29.41
CA THR A 424 -17.47 13.47 -29.58
C THR A 424 -17.38 14.92 -30.02
N PHE A 425 -16.42 15.69 -29.48
CA PHE A 425 -16.17 17.06 -29.91
C PHE A 425 -15.77 17.10 -31.39
N VAL A 426 -14.79 16.29 -31.80
CA VAL A 426 -14.34 16.22 -33.21
C VAL A 426 -15.48 15.83 -34.14
N GLU A 427 -16.22 14.77 -33.83
CA GLU A 427 -17.37 14.30 -34.62
C GLU A 427 -18.45 15.38 -34.76
N THR A 428 -18.72 16.12 -33.69
CA THR A 428 -19.70 17.21 -33.71
C THR A 428 -19.25 18.34 -34.64
N VAL A 429 -17.99 18.76 -34.56
CA VAL A 429 -17.45 19.83 -35.41
C VAL A 429 -17.43 19.42 -36.88
N VAL A 430 -16.99 18.20 -37.19
CA VAL A 430 -17.02 17.64 -38.55
C VAL A 430 -18.46 17.58 -39.08
N THR A 431 -19.41 17.15 -38.26
CA THR A 431 -20.83 17.09 -38.64
C THR A 431 -21.40 18.48 -38.95
N LEU A 432 -21.03 19.51 -38.16
CA LEU A 432 -21.42 20.89 -38.42
C LEU A 432 -20.82 21.44 -39.71
N ALA A 433 -19.53 21.16 -39.98
CA ALA A 433 -18.89 21.55 -41.23
C ALA A 433 -19.60 20.91 -42.44
N ASN A 434 -19.87 19.60 -42.37
CA ASN A 434 -20.60 18.88 -43.41
C ASN A 434 -22.04 19.41 -43.61
N ALA A 435 -22.69 19.89 -42.56
CA ALA A 435 -24.01 20.51 -42.68
C ALA A 435 -23.98 21.86 -43.42
N ILE A 436 -22.90 22.63 -43.28
CA ILE A 436 -22.69 23.85 -44.08
C ILE A 436 -22.38 23.51 -45.53
N ASP A 437 -21.51 22.53 -45.77
CA ASP A 437 -21.19 22.04 -47.12
C ASP A 437 -22.45 21.61 -47.88
N LEU A 438 -23.40 20.92 -47.21
CA LEU A 438 -24.69 20.51 -47.78
C LEU A 438 -25.65 21.67 -48.07
N ARG A 439 -25.53 22.79 -47.34
CA ARG A 439 -26.36 23.99 -47.54
C ARG A 439 -25.81 24.84 -48.69
N ASP A 440 -24.49 24.85 -48.84
CA ASP A 440 -23.79 25.39 -50.00
C ASP A 440 -23.90 24.39 -51.17
N THR A 441 -23.69 24.84 -52.39
CA THR A 441 -23.83 24.03 -53.62
C THR A 441 -22.78 22.92 -53.78
N TYR A 442 -21.99 22.64 -52.74
CA TYR A 442 -20.91 21.66 -52.75
C TYR A 442 -21.40 20.25 -52.41
N THR A 443 -20.56 19.26 -52.73
CA THR A 443 -20.77 17.88 -52.28
C THR A 443 -20.51 17.77 -50.77
N SER A 444 -21.23 16.88 -50.08
CA SER A 444 -20.89 16.56 -48.69
C SER A 444 -19.45 16.06 -48.67
N ASN A 445 -18.63 16.57 -47.74
CA ASN A 445 -17.21 16.25 -47.51
C ASN A 445 -16.17 17.16 -48.21
N HIS A 446 -16.57 18.25 -48.89
CA HIS A 446 -15.64 19.22 -49.53
C HIS A 446 -14.65 19.82 -48.52
N SER A 447 -15.17 20.32 -47.40
CA SER A 447 -14.35 20.94 -46.35
C SER A 447 -13.34 19.95 -45.75
N GLN A 448 -13.71 18.66 -45.62
CA GLN A 448 -12.81 17.63 -45.10
C GLN A 448 -11.71 17.24 -46.10
N GLN A 449 -12.00 17.28 -47.41
CA GLN A 449 -10.98 17.10 -48.44
C GLN A 449 -9.96 18.24 -48.45
N ILE A 450 -10.43 19.50 -48.34
CA ILE A 450 -9.56 20.68 -48.20
C ILE A 450 -8.69 20.55 -46.95
N ALA A 451 -9.29 20.22 -45.80
CA ALA A 451 -8.57 20.05 -44.54
C ALA A 451 -7.42 19.03 -44.66
N THR A 452 -7.73 17.87 -45.22
CA THR A 452 -6.75 16.77 -45.39
C THR A 452 -5.61 17.18 -46.33
N LEU A 453 -5.94 17.75 -47.49
CA LEU A 453 -4.93 18.17 -48.47
C LEU A 453 -4.08 19.35 -47.96
N ALA A 454 -4.68 20.30 -47.24
CA ALA A 454 -3.98 21.42 -46.63
C ALA A 454 -2.99 20.96 -45.55
N ALA A 455 -3.39 19.99 -44.71
CA ALA A 455 -2.50 19.38 -43.73
C ALA A 455 -1.32 18.65 -44.38
N GLU A 456 -1.54 17.92 -45.48
CA GLU A 456 -0.47 17.28 -46.24
C GLU A 456 0.51 18.30 -46.85
N VAL A 457 0.01 19.43 -47.37
CA VAL A 457 0.84 20.52 -47.88
C VAL A 457 1.68 21.13 -46.75
N ALA A 458 1.06 21.43 -45.60
CA ALA A 458 1.75 21.95 -44.42
C ALA A 458 2.86 21.00 -43.94
N ASN A 459 2.58 19.69 -43.88
CA ASN A 459 3.56 18.68 -43.52
C ASN A 459 4.74 18.63 -44.50
N ARG A 460 4.48 18.69 -45.82
CA ARG A 460 5.55 18.74 -46.85
C ARG A 460 6.37 20.02 -46.80
N MET A 461 5.79 21.11 -46.30
CA MET A 461 6.49 22.38 -46.08
C MET A 461 7.34 22.38 -44.80
N GLY A 462 7.23 21.35 -43.95
CA GLY A 462 8.01 21.21 -42.73
C GLY A 462 7.51 22.03 -41.54
N LEU A 463 6.21 22.34 -41.50
CA LEU A 463 5.56 22.97 -40.34
C LEU A 463 5.52 22.01 -39.15
N ASP A 464 5.40 22.55 -37.93
CA ASP A 464 5.29 21.71 -36.72
C ASP A 464 3.90 21.07 -36.58
N GLU A 465 3.76 20.06 -35.71
CA GLU A 465 2.48 19.34 -35.53
C GLU A 465 1.31 20.26 -35.11
N LYS A 466 1.58 21.32 -34.34
CA LYS A 466 0.53 22.25 -33.91
C LYS A 466 0.09 23.15 -35.06
N GLU A 467 1.03 23.59 -35.88
CA GLU A 467 0.73 24.36 -37.08
C GLU A 467 -0.03 23.51 -38.11
N ILE A 468 0.37 22.25 -38.32
CA ILE A 468 -0.34 21.31 -39.20
C ILE A 468 -1.78 21.08 -38.72
N ASP A 469 -1.99 20.86 -37.42
CA ASP A 469 -3.33 20.72 -36.83
C ASP A 469 -4.16 22.01 -37.02
N ALA A 470 -3.55 23.18 -36.81
CA ALA A 470 -4.22 24.45 -37.05
C ALA A 470 -4.62 24.64 -38.53
N VAL A 471 -3.79 24.20 -39.48
CA VAL A 471 -4.11 24.21 -40.92
C VAL A 471 -5.25 23.24 -41.23
N TYR A 472 -5.23 22.03 -40.67
CA TYR A 472 -6.31 21.05 -40.85
C TYR A 472 -7.66 21.62 -40.40
N TRP A 473 -7.73 22.13 -39.16
CA TRP A 473 -8.95 22.72 -38.62
C TRP A 473 -9.35 24.01 -39.35
N GLY A 474 -8.38 24.81 -39.76
CA GLY A 474 -8.60 26.00 -40.57
C GLY A 474 -9.23 25.66 -41.93
N GLY A 475 -8.76 24.61 -42.59
CA GLY A 475 -9.35 24.10 -43.83
C GLY A 475 -10.73 23.48 -43.63
N LEU A 476 -10.96 22.75 -42.54
CA LEU A 476 -12.26 22.14 -42.24
C LEU A 476 -13.35 23.18 -41.95
N LEU A 477 -12.98 24.33 -41.39
CA LEU A 477 -13.91 25.35 -40.91
C LEU A 477 -13.83 26.67 -41.66
N HIS A 478 -13.04 26.77 -42.74
CA HIS A 478 -12.84 28.03 -43.48
C HIS A 478 -14.16 28.69 -43.90
N ASP A 479 -15.16 27.86 -44.26
CA ASP A 479 -16.46 28.27 -44.75
C ASP A 479 -17.59 28.31 -43.69
N ILE A 480 -17.29 28.03 -42.41
CA ILE A 480 -18.31 27.92 -41.34
C ILE A 480 -19.17 29.19 -41.21
N GLY A 481 -18.61 30.36 -41.55
CA GLY A 481 -19.32 31.64 -41.50
C GLY A 481 -20.41 31.81 -42.57
N LYS A 482 -20.48 30.92 -43.58
CA LYS A 482 -21.58 30.88 -44.54
C LYS A 482 -22.93 30.64 -43.87
N ILE A 483 -22.94 30.12 -42.64
CA ILE A 483 -24.15 30.04 -41.80
C ILE A 483 -24.86 31.38 -41.67
N GLY A 484 -24.12 32.49 -41.59
CA GLY A 484 -24.65 33.84 -41.45
C GLY A 484 -25.08 34.50 -42.77
N ILE A 485 -24.92 33.82 -43.91
CA ILE A 485 -25.29 34.35 -45.23
C ILE A 485 -26.74 33.92 -45.56
N PRO A 486 -27.62 34.85 -45.99
CA PRO A 486 -28.99 34.51 -46.38
C PRO A 486 -29.07 33.52 -47.55
N ASP A 487 -30.05 32.60 -47.54
CA ASP A 487 -30.23 31.61 -48.62
C ASP A 487 -30.47 32.25 -49.99
N SER A 488 -31.14 33.40 -50.03
CA SER A 488 -31.36 34.16 -51.28
C SER A 488 -30.06 34.64 -51.94
N ILE A 489 -28.95 34.66 -51.20
CA ILE A 489 -27.60 34.98 -51.69
C ILE A 489 -26.82 33.69 -51.89
N LEU A 490 -26.77 32.82 -50.87
CA LEU A 490 -25.95 31.61 -50.89
C LEU A 490 -26.39 30.61 -51.98
N GLN A 491 -27.70 30.46 -52.21
CA GLN A 491 -28.27 29.51 -53.18
C GLN A 491 -28.73 30.18 -54.49
N LYS A 492 -28.31 31.43 -54.74
CA LYS A 492 -28.79 32.19 -55.90
C LYS A 492 -28.36 31.52 -57.21
N PRO A 493 -29.29 31.15 -58.12
CA PRO A 493 -28.94 30.60 -59.42
C PRO A 493 -28.51 31.74 -60.37
N GLY A 494 -27.25 32.17 -60.26
CA GLY A 494 -26.67 33.21 -61.11
C GLY A 494 -25.64 34.08 -60.40
N LYS A 495 -25.18 35.14 -61.08
CA LYS A 495 -24.19 36.06 -60.51
C LYS A 495 -24.79 36.91 -59.38
N LEU A 496 -24.01 37.09 -58.32
CA LEU A 496 -24.32 38.05 -57.26
C LEU A 496 -24.10 39.48 -57.76
N ASN A 497 -24.98 40.40 -57.35
CA ASN A 497 -24.77 41.84 -57.51
C ASN A 497 -23.80 42.38 -56.44
N GLU A 498 -23.43 43.65 -56.54
CA GLU A 498 -22.41 44.25 -55.65
C GLU A 498 -22.81 44.24 -54.16
N LYS A 499 -24.09 44.47 -53.84
CA LYS A 499 -24.59 44.43 -52.44
C LYS A 499 -24.64 43.01 -51.90
N GLU A 500 -24.99 42.04 -52.74
CA GLU A 500 -24.98 40.62 -52.40
C GLU A 500 -23.55 40.12 -52.16
N TRP A 501 -22.59 40.59 -52.98
CA TRP A 501 -21.17 40.32 -52.80
C TRP A 501 -20.61 40.92 -51.50
N GLU A 502 -21.02 42.14 -51.14
CA GLU A 502 -20.64 42.76 -49.87
C GLU A 502 -21.05 41.89 -48.67
N LEU A 503 -22.24 41.30 -48.72
CA LEU A 503 -22.70 40.35 -47.70
C LEU A 503 -21.92 39.03 -47.75
N MET A 504 -21.70 38.45 -48.93
CA MET A 504 -20.96 37.20 -49.08
C MET A 504 -19.52 37.30 -48.53
N ARG A 505 -18.82 38.43 -48.77
CA ARG A 505 -17.44 38.65 -48.28
C ARG A 505 -17.30 38.73 -46.77
N ARG A 506 -18.42 38.77 -46.03
CA ARG A 506 -18.39 38.77 -44.56
C ARG A 506 -18.21 37.38 -43.95
N HIS A 507 -18.44 36.31 -44.71
CA HIS A 507 -18.40 34.96 -44.15
C HIS A 507 -17.04 34.58 -43.50
N PRO A 508 -15.85 35.02 -43.96
CA PRO A 508 -14.60 34.68 -43.29
C PRO A 508 -14.51 35.33 -41.91
N ALA A 509 -14.86 36.62 -41.83
CA ALA A 509 -14.90 37.37 -40.57
C ALA A 509 -15.96 36.80 -39.60
N LEU A 510 -17.15 36.43 -40.11
CA LEU A 510 -18.18 35.77 -39.31
C LEU A 510 -17.72 34.40 -38.80
N GLY A 511 -17.05 33.62 -39.64
CA GLY A 511 -16.49 32.31 -39.26
C GLY A 511 -15.42 32.45 -38.18
N ALA A 512 -14.49 33.39 -38.35
CA ALA A 512 -13.49 33.73 -37.35
C ALA A 512 -14.13 34.16 -36.01
N GLU A 513 -15.17 35.01 -36.05
CA GLU A 513 -15.89 35.45 -34.85
C GLU A 513 -16.55 34.25 -34.13
N LEU A 514 -17.25 33.39 -34.87
CA LEU A 514 -17.91 32.21 -34.30
C LEU A 514 -16.91 31.27 -33.63
N VAL A 515 -15.81 30.97 -34.32
CA VAL A 515 -14.80 30.02 -33.84
C VAL A 515 -13.98 30.61 -32.70
N SER A 516 -13.76 31.93 -32.67
CA SER A 516 -13.06 32.61 -31.56
C SER A 516 -13.73 32.46 -30.20
N LYS A 517 -15.04 32.18 -30.17
CA LYS A 517 -15.82 31.96 -28.95
C LYS A 517 -15.59 30.55 -28.36
N ILE A 518 -15.05 29.62 -29.14
CA ILE A 518 -14.73 28.27 -28.70
C ILE A 518 -13.26 28.26 -28.28
N LYS A 519 -12.99 28.27 -26.97
CA LYS A 519 -11.63 28.36 -26.39
C LYS A 519 -10.61 27.43 -27.07
N ARG A 520 -11.03 26.20 -27.40
CA ARG A 520 -10.18 25.20 -28.05
C ARG A 520 -9.81 25.55 -29.50
N LEU A 521 -10.71 26.19 -30.24
CA LEU A 521 -10.53 26.56 -31.64
C LEU A 521 -10.16 28.05 -31.82
N GLN A 522 -10.00 28.82 -30.75
CA GLN A 522 -9.71 30.25 -30.85
C GLN A 522 -8.44 30.54 -31.68
N HIS A 523 -7.45 29.66 -31.61
CA HIS A 523 -6.17 29.79 -32.30
C HIS A 523 -6.26 29.64 -33.83
N ILE A 524 -7.32 29.03 -34.38
CA ILE A 524 -7.51 28.89 -35.83
C ILE A 524 -8.32 30.04 -36.45
N ALA A 525 -8.91 30.91 -35.64
CA ALA A 525 -9.73 32.03 -36.12
C ALA A 525 -9.00 32.94 -37.14
N PRO A 526 -7.68 33.25 -37.00
CA PRO A 526 -6.94 34.00 -38.02
C PRO A 526 -6.84 33.26 -39.36
N ILE A 527 -6.74 31.92 -39.35
CA ILE A 527 -6.69 31.13 -40.59
C ILE A 527 -8.03 31.22 -41.33
N ILE A 528 -9.14 31.09 -40.59
CA ILE A 528 -10.50 31.19 -41.15
C ILE A 528 -10.77 32.61 -41.66
N GLY A 529 -10.44 33.63 -40.86
CA GLY A 529 -10.68 35.03 -41.18
C GLY A 529 -9.94 35.54 -42.42
N SER A 530 -8.76 34.95 -42.69
CA SER A 530 -7.92 35.31 -43.83
C SER A 530 -7.94 34.30 -44.97
N SER A 531 -8.86 33.32 -44.96
CA SER A 531 -8.94 32.23 -45.96
C SER A 531 -9.19 32.71 -47.40
N HIS A 532 -9.69 33.93 -47.57
CA HIS A 532 -9.89 34.58 -48.87
C HIS A 532 -8.97 35.80 -49.11
N GLU A 533 -7.96 35.97 -48.28
CA GLU A 533 -6.88 36.94 -48.55
C GLU A 533 -5.99 36.43 -49.68
N MET A 534 -5.52 37.35 -50.50
CA MET A 534 -4.66 37.04 -51.65
C MET A 534 -3.27 37.58 -51.39
N TYR A 535 -2.24 36.86 -51.82
CA TYR A 535 -0.84 37.24 -51.53
C TYR A 535 -0.47 38.66 -52.01
N ASP A 536 -1.14 39.16 -53.04
CA ASP A 536 -0.98 40.52 -53.59
C ASP A 536 -1.84 41.61 -52.90
N GLY A 537 -2.70 41.20 -51.95
CA GLY A 537 -3.67 42.02 -51.21
C GLY A 537 -4.90 42.44 -51.99
N SER A 538 -5.23 41.72 -53.07
CA SER A 538 -6.52 41.88 -53.78
C SER A 538 -7.67 41.12 -53.11
N GLY A 539 -7.38 40.36 -52.05
CA GLY A 539 -8.33 39.54 -51.30
C GLY A 539 -9.20 40.33 -50.33
N TYR A 540 -9.89 39.60 -49.46
CA TYR A 540 -10.81 40.13 -48.46
C TYR A 540 -10.79 39.24 -47.20
N PRO A 541 -11.21 39.72 -46.02
CA PRO A 541 -11.92 40.98 -45.74
C PRO A 541 -11.04 42.21 -45.45
N GLU A 542 -9.76 42.05 -45.10
CA GLU A 542 -8.86 43.11 -44.64
C GLU A 542 -7.86 43.59 -45.71
N GLY A 543 -7.63 42.78 -46.76
CA GLY A 543 -6.70 43.11 -47.85
C GLY A 543 -5.23 42.94 -47.45
N LEU A 544 -4.96 41.96 -46.57
CA LEU A 544 -3.62 41.63 -46.07
C LEU A 544 -2.67 41.23 -47.20
N LYS A 545 -1.37 41.55 -47.08
CA LYS A 545 -0.37 41.31 -48.13
C LYS A 545 0.77 40.41 -47.69
N GLY A 546 1.17 39.51 -48.58
CA GLY A 546 2.36 38.68 -48.40
C GLY A 546 2.35 37.87 -47.10
N ASP A 547 3.32 38.18 -46.24
CA ASP A 547 3.52 37.48 -44.95
C ASP A 547 2.64 38.02 -43.81
N GLU A 548 1.83 39.06 -44.04
CA GLU A 548 0.76 39.48 -43.11
C GLU A 548 -0.36 38.42 -43.04
N ILE A 549 -0.50 37.61 -44.10
CA ILE A 549 -1.47 36.51 -44.15
C ILE A 549 -0.88 35.31 -43.39
N PRO A 550 -1.61 34.77 -42.38
CA PRO A 550 -1.19 33.55 -41.69
C PRO A 550 -0.82 32.45 -42.68
N ILE A 551 0.28 31.74 -42.43
CA ILE A 551 0.74 30.68 -43.34
C ILE A 551 -0.34 29.62 -43.58
N GLY A 552 -1.10 29.26 -42.55
CA GLY A 552 -2.23 28.35 -42.66
C GLY A 552 -3.32 28.87 -43.60
N ALA A 553 -3.64 30.16 -43.57
CA ALA A 553 -4.61 30.76 -44.49
C ALA A 553 -4.10 30.68 -45.94
N ARG A 554 -2.83 31.02 -46.19
CA ARG A 554 -2.22 30.91 -47.53
C ARG A 554 -2.30 29.48 -48.09
N ILE A 555 -2.04 28.48 -47.26
CA ILE A 555 -2.14 27.08 -47.65
C ILE A 555 -3.60 26.72 -47.97
N VAL A 556 -4.54 27.06 -47.09
CA VAL A 556 -5.97 26.79 -47.29
C VAL A 556 -6.49 27.46 -48.56
N THR A 557 -6.15 28.72 -48.83
CA THR A 557 -6.56 29.44 -50.04
C THR A 557 -6.07 28.75 -51.33
N VAL A 558 -4.81 28.28 -51.35
CA VAL A 558 -4.25 27.56 -52.51
C VAL A 558 -4.95 26.22 -52.70
N VAL A 559 -5.21 25.50 -51.61
CA VAL A 559 -5.87 24.19 -51.65
C VAL A 559 -7.34 24.30 -52.06
N ASP A 560 -8.08 25.29 -51.55
CA ASP A 560 -9.46 25.56 -51.93
C ASP A 560 -9.57 25.95 -53.41
N ALA A 561 -8.70 26.85 -53.88
CA ALA A 561 -8.63 27.21 -55.30
C ALA A 561 -8.33 25.99 -56.19
N TYR A 562 -7.40 25.13 -55.77
CA TYR A 562 -7.11 23.87 -56.46
C TYR A 562 -8.33 22.95 -56.50
N SER A 563 -9.00 22.75 -55.36
CA SER A 563 -10.23 21.93 -55.26
C SER A 563 -11.31 22.44 -56.22
N ALA A 564 -11.55 23.76 -56.24
CA ALA A 564 -12.51 24.39 -57.13
C ALA A 564 -12.16 24.27 -58.63
N MET A 565 -10.88 24.16 -58.99
CA MET A 565 -10.43 23.98 -60.37
C MET A 565 -10.60 22.54 -60.88
N ILE A 566 -10.56 21.55 -59.99
CA ILE A 566 -10.68 20.13 -60.34
C ILE A 566 -12.10 19.59 -60.16
N ASP A 567 -12.96 20.32 -59.44
CA ASP A 567 -14.37 19.96 -59.26
C ASP A 567 -15.16 20.14 -60.56
N LYS A 568 -16.02 19.16 -60.86
CA LYS A 568 -16.84 19.15 -62.08
C LYS A 568 -18.12 19.95 -61.84
N ARG A 569 -17.99 21.27 -61.76
CA ARG A 569 -19.15 22.19 -61.66
C ARG A 569 -20.03 22.18 -62.90
#